data_AF-A0A317TC18-F1
#
_entry.id   AF-A0A317TC18-F1
#
_cell.length_a   1.000
_cell.length_b   1.000
_cell.length_c   1.000
_cell.angle_alpha   90.00
_cell.angle_beta   90.00
_cell.angle_gamma   90.00
#
_symmetry.space_group_name_H-M   'P 1'
#
loop_
_entity.id
_entity.type
_entity.pdbx_description
1 polymer ?
#
loop_
_entity_poly.entity_id
_entity_poly.type
_entity_poly.pdbx_seq_one_letter_code
_entity_poly.pdbx_strand_id
1 'polypeptide(L)'
;MGVRYFSELTNLGILMEEVGEVARIMTRSYGDQSYKPGDDSSDLGDELADVFFVVCCLANQTGVDLTQAIKKNLEKKTLRDKDRHRNNPKLL
;
A
#
# COMPACT_ATOMS: atom_id res chain seq x y z
N MET A 1 -17.58 -10.38 -12.55
CA MET A 1 -16.29 -10.59 -11.86
C MET A 1 -15.86 -12.03 -12.08
N GLY A 2 -14.63 -12.25 -12.54
CA GLY A 2 -14.14 -13.55 -13.02
C GLY A 2 -14.05 -14.62 -11.92
N VAL A 3 -14.42 -15.85 -12.26
CA VAL A 3 -14.70 -16.98 -11.35
C VAL A 3 -13.42 -17.73 -10.90
N ARG A 4 -12.23 -17.15 -11.06
CA ARG A 4 -10.95 -17.71 -10.55
C ARG A 4 -9.99 -16.59 -10.19
N TYR A 5 -9.38 -16.69 -9.01
CA TYR A 5 -8.21 -15.88 -8.65
C TYR A 5 -7.11 -16.17 -9.68
N PHE A 6 -6.42 -15.13 -10.16
CA PHE A 6 -5.21 -15.29 -10.96
C PHE A 6 -4.15 -16.05 -10.15
N SER A 7 -3.11 -16.57 -10.80
CA SER A 7 -2.00 -17.20 -10.07
C SER A 7 -1.35 -16.20 -9.09
N GLU A 8 -0.70 -16.70 -8.03
CA GLU A 8 -0.03 -15.86 -7.03
C GLU A 8 1.00 -14.93 -7.69
N LEU A 9 1.70 -15.42 -8.71
CA LEU A 9 2.68 -14.64 -9.48
C LEU A 9 2.03 -13.55 -10.34
N THR A 10 0.84 -13.82 -10.88
CA THR A 10 0.07 -12.80 -11.60
C THR A 10 -0.39 -11.70 -10.66
N ASN A 11 -0.93 -12.06 -9.48
CA ASN A 11 -1.32 -11.09 -8.47
C ASN A 11 -0.13 -10.30 -7.92
N LEU A 12 1.07 -10.89 -7.85
CA LEU A 12 2.31 -10.16 -7.55
C LEU A 12 2.64 -9.15 -8.65
N GLY A 13 2.51 -9.52 -9.92
CA GLY A 13 2.71 -8.59 -11.04
C GLY A 13 1.78 -7.39 -10.97
N ILE A 14 0.48 -7.65 -10.77
CA ILE A 14 -0.54 -6.60 -10.59
C ILE A 14 -0.19 -5.74 -9.38
N LEU A 15 0.18 -6.34 -8.24
CA LEU A 15 0.57 -5.56 -7.06
C LEU A 15 1.72 -4.58 -7.35
N MET A 16 2.71 -5.00 -8.14
CA MET A 16 3.84 -4.13 -8.50
C MET A 16 3.43 -3.02 -9.45
N GLU A 17 2.45 -3.27 -10.33
CA GLU A 17 1.85 -2.26 -11.21
C GLU A 17 1.15 -1.18 -10.39
N GLU A 18 0.21 -1.55 -9.50
CA GLU A 18 -0.52 -0.59 -8.66
C GLU A 18 0.40 0.20 -7.72
N VAL A 19 1.44 -0.45 -7.17
CA VAL A 19 2.43 0.27 -6.35
C VAL A 19 3.23 1.27 -7.20
N GLY A 20 3.48 0.97 -8.47
CA GLY A 20 4.13 1.87 -9.42
C GLY A 20 3.28 3.10 -9.73
N GLU A 21 1.97 2.92 -9.88
CA GLU A 21 0.97 3.98 -10.05
C GLU A 21 1.00 4.93 -8.83
N VAL A 22 0.89 4.39 -7.61
CA VAL A 22 1.00 5.16 -6.35
C VAL A 22 2.33 5.92 -6.29
N ALA A 23 3.44 5.25 -6.59
CA ALA A 23 4.77 5.86 -6.55
C ALA A 23 4.87 7.05 -7.51
N ARG A 24 4.33 6.90 -8.74
CA ARG A 24 4.30 7.96 -9.76
C ARG A 24 3.53 9.19 -9.29
N ILE A 25 2.38 9.02 -8.64
CA ILE A 25 1.60 10.14 -8.11
C ILE A 25 2.34 10.81 -6.96
N MET A 26 2.88 10.03 -6.03
CA MET A 26 3.59 10.55 -4.86
C MET A 26 4.83 11.35 -5.24
N THR A 27 5.63 10.87 -6.21
CA THR A 27 6.85 11.58 -6.64
C THR A 27 6.56 12.88 -7.37
N ARG A 28 5.42 12.97 -8.07
CA ARG A 28 4.98 14.21 -8.74
C ARG A 28 4.31 15.19 -7.78
N SER A 29 3.53 14.68 -6.82
CA SER A 29 2.76 15.52 -5.89
C SER A 29 3.61 16.06 -4.75
N TYR A 30 4.58 15.28 -4.29
CA TYR A 30 5.37 15.58 -3.08
C TYR A 30 6.88 15.55 -3.30
N GLY A 31 7.33 15.18 -4.50
CA GLY A 31 8.75 15.19 -4.87
C GLY A 31 9.08 16.30 -5.87
N ASP A 32 10.32 16.29 -6.36
CA ASP A 32 10.85 17.32 -7.26
C ASP A 32 10.49 17.09 -8.74
N GLN A 33 9.62 16.12 -9.05
CA GLN A 33 9.23 15.79 -10.42
C GLN A 33 8.07 16.65 -10.90
N SER A 34 8.25 17.34 -12.03
CA SER A 34 7.17 18.12 -12.66
C SER A 34 6.12 17.20 -13.32
N TYR A 35 4.86 17.62 -13.22
CA TYR A 35 3.78 17.05 -14.03
C TYR A 35 4.03 17.29 -15.52
N LYS A 36 3.71 16.30 -16.36
CA LYS A 36 3.74 16.48 -17.81
C LYS A 36 2.39 17.04 -18.29
N PRO A 37 2.37 17.84 -19.36
CA PRO A 37 1.12 18.26 -19.99
C PRO A 37 0.32 17.03 -20.45
N GLY A 38 -0.93 16.91 -19.99
CA GLY A 38 -1.79 15.77 -20.32
C GLY A 38 -1.62 14.54 -19.44
N ASP A 39 -0.89 14.63 -18.31
CA ASP A 39 -1.06 13.64 -17.24
C ASP A 39 -2.49 13.79 -16.69
N ASP A 40 -3.33 12.77 -16.92
CA ASP A 40 -4.56 12.61 -16.16
C ASP A 40 -4.19 12.57 -14.68
N SER A 41 -4.90 13.36 -13.89
CA SER A 41 -4.75 13.37 -12.44
C SER A 41 -5.39 12.08 -11.90
N SER A 42 -4.70 10.95 -12.04
CA SER A 42 -5.02 9.74 -11.28
C SER A 42 -5.13 10.12 -9.81
N ASP A 43 -6.25 9.76 -9.18
CA ASP A 43 -6.48 10.08 -7.76
C ASP A 43 -5.63 9.16 -6.89
N LEU A 44 -4.86 9.73 -5.97
CA LEU A 44 -4.01 8.94 -5.07
C LEU A 44 -4.84 7.95 -4.23
N GLY A 45 -6.07 8.32 -3.87
CA GLY A 45 -6.97 7.46 -3.11
C GLY A 45 -7.37 6.21 -3.89
N ASP A 46 -7.67 6.35 -5.18
CA ASP A 46 -8.01 5.23 -6.06
C ASP A 46 -6.83 4.25 -6.19
N GLU A 47 -5.63 4.73 -6.50
CA GLU A 47 -4.44 3.85 -6.63
C GLU A 47 -4.08 3.14 -5.30
N LEU A 48 -4.27 3.83 -4.16
CA LEU A 48 -4.09 3.21 -2.85
C LEU A 48 -5.14 2.13 -2.58
N ALA A 49 -6.38 2.31 -3.07
CA ALA A 49 -7.43 1.31 -2.97
C ALA A 49 -7.14 0.09 -3.84
N ASP A 50 -6.59 0.28 -5.03
CA ASP A 50 -6.19 -0.82 -5.93
C ASP A 50 -5.05 -1.66 -5.32
N VAL A 51 -4.01 -1.03 -4.76
CA VAL A 51 -2.98 -1.73 -3.98
C VAL A 51 -3.62 -2.56 -2.85
N PHE A 52 -4.54 -1.95 -2.09
CA PHE A 52 -5.19 -2.64 -0.97
C PHE A 52 -6.02 -3.84 -1.45
N PHE A 53 -6.76 -3.69 -2.54
CA PHE A 53 -7.57 -4.74 -3.14
C PHE A 53 -6.71 -5.95 -3.55
N VAL A 54 -5.56 -5.71 -4.20
CA VAL A 54 -4.66 -6.80 -4.62
C VAL A 54 -4.04 -7.50 -3.42
N VAL A 55 -3.68 -6.78 -2.36
CA VAL A 55 -3.22 -7.36 -1.09
C VAL A 55 -4.30 -8.25 -0.46
N CYS A 56 -5.56 -7.83 -0.47
CA CYS A 56 -6.68 -8.65 -0.01
C CYS A 56 -6.83 -9.93 -0.85
N CYS A 57 -6.72 -9.83 -2.18
CA CYS A 57 -6.76 -10.99 -3.07
C CYS A 57 -5.65 -12.00 -2.76
N LEU A 58 -4.41 -11.52 -2.58
CA LEU A 58 -3.27 -12.36 -2.21
C LEU A 58 -3.45 -13.02 -0.85
N ALA A 59 -3.95 -12.29 0.15
CA ALA A 59 -4.22 -12.84 1.47
C ALA A 59 -5.26 -13.97 1.41
N ASN A 60 -6.36 -13.75 0.70
CA ASN A 60 -7.40 -14.75 0.51
C ASN A 60 -6.87 -16.00 -0.21
N GLN A 61 -6.07 -15.82 -1.26
CA GLN A 61 -5.50 -16.92 -2.04
C GLN A 61 -4.47 -17.74 -1.25
N THR A 62 -3.68 -17.09 -0.40
CA THR A 62 -2.62 -17.75 0.39
C THR A 62 -3.09 -18.24 1.76
N GLY A 63 -4.36 -18.00 2.12
CA GLY A 63 -4.92 -18.39 3.42
C GLY A 63 -4.45 -17.54 4.60
N VAL A 64 -3.96 -16.32 4.33
CA VAL A 64 -3.53 -15.38 5.37
C VAL A 64 -4.74 -14.65 5.93
N ASP A 65 -4.96 -14.76 7.25
CA ASP A 65 -5.88 -13.87 7.95
C ASP A 65 -5.25 -12.47 8.07
N LEU A 66 -5.56 -11.62 7.10
CA LEU A 66 -5.00 -10.27 7.01
C LEU A 66 -5.39 -9.40 8.22
N THR A 67 -6.58 -9.61 8.78
CA THR A 67 -7.06 -8.86 9.95
C THR A 67 -6.20 -9.16 11.17
N GLN A 68 -5.98 -10.44 11.46
CA GLN A 68 -5.11 -10.84 12.56
C GLN A 68 -3.66 -10.44 12.33
N ALA A 69 -3.17 -10.54 11.08
CA ALA A 69 -1.82 -10.12 10.73
C ALA A 69 -1.60 -8.63 10.97
N ILE A 70 -2.55 -7.77 10.57
CA ILE A 70 -2.51 -6.32 10.82
C ILE A 70 -2.55 -6.03 12.31
N LYS A 71 -3.48 -6.64 13.05
CA LYS A 71 -3.59 -6.44 14.51
C LYS A 71 -2.28 -6.74 15.23
N LYS A 72 -1.68 -7.91 14.96
CA LYS A 72 -0.40 -8.32 15.53
C LYS A 72 0.75 -7.37 15.13
N ASN A 73 0.76 -6.88 13.89
CA ASN A 73 1.77 -5.93 13.41
C ASN A 73 1.67 -4.59 14.15
N LEU A 74 0.46 -4.06 14.33
CA LEU A 74 0.20 -2.84 15.09
C LEU A 74 0.63 -3.00 16.55
N GLU A 75 0.23 -4.07 17.23
CA GLU A 75 0.63 -4.34 18.62
C GLU A 75 2.17 -4.39 18.76
N LYS A 76 2.85 -5.08 17.84
CA LYS A 76 4.32 -5.15 17.81
C LYS A 76 4.96 -3.77 17.62
N LYS A 77 4.45 -2.94 16.71
CA LYS A 77 4.95 -1.58 16.47
C LYS A 77 4.70 -0.68 17.68
N THR A 78 3.52 -0.72 18.29
CA THR A 78 3.18 0.05 19.49
C THR A 78 4.11 -0.29 20.65
N LEU A 79 4.40 -1.58 20.87
CA LEU A 79 5.34 -2.00 21.92
C LEU A 79 6.76 -1.54 21.64
N ARG A 80 7.23 -1.64 20.39
CA ARG A 80 8.58 -1.22 19.98
C ARG A 80 8.77 0.30 20.10
N ASP A 81 7.77 1.06 19.67
CA ASP A 81 7.89 2.51 19.52
C ASP A 81 7.39 3.28 20.77
N LYS A 82 6.96 2.56 21.82
CA LYS A 82 6.50 3.09 23.11
C LYS A 82 7.48 4.10 23.74
N ASP A 83 8.78 3.85 23.64
CA ASP A 83 9.83 4.73 24.17
C ASP A 83 10.41 5.68 23.11
N ARG A 84 10.10 5.46 21.82
CA ARG A 84 10.63 6.22 20.68
C ARG A 84 9.84 7.49 20.40
N HIS A 85 8.52 7.47 20.60
CA HIS A 85 7.66 8.64 20.41
C HIS A 85 7.76 9.64 21.57
N ARG A 86 7.91 9.14 22.81
CA ARG A 86 7.94 9.99 24.02
C ARG A 86 9.15 10.94 24.08
N ASN A 87 10.23 10.61 23.37
CA ASN A 87 11.49 11.35 23.40
C ASN A 87 11.90 11.94 22.04
N ASN A 88 11.00 11.97 21.04
CA ASN A 88 11.33 12.49 19.71
C ASN A 88 10.88 13.96 19.57
N PRO A 89 11.81 14.94 19.59
CA PRO A 89 11.47 16.37 19.45
C PRO A 89 10.94 16.74 18.06
N LYS A 90 11.02 15.86 17.05
CA LYS A 90 10.39 16.07 15.72
C LYS A 90 8.91 15.71 15.68
N LEU A 91 8.35 15.11 16.74
CA LEU A 91 6.96 14.67 16.85
C LEU A 91 6.17 15.41 17.95
N LEU A 92 6.77 16.47 18.53
CA LEU A 92 6.12 17.44 19.42
C LEU A 92 5.74 18.69 18.61
#